data_AF-A0A2V7RAY1-F1
#
_entry.id   AF-A0A2V7RAY1-F1
#
_cell.length_a   1.000
_cell.length_b   1.000
_cell.length_c   1.000
_cell.angle_alpha   90.00
_cell.angle_beta   90.00
_cell.angle_gamma   90.00
#
_symmetry.space_group_name_H-M   'P 1'
#
loop_
_entity.id
_entity.type
_entity.pdbx_description
1 polymer ?
#
loop_
_entity_poly.entity_id
_entity_poly.type
_entity_poly.pdbx_seq_one_letter_code
_entity_poly.pdbx_strand_id
1 'polypeptide(L)'
;MIHPGQTLVTAALLALPASALWDVTGHRTVAAIAWEHMTPRARARSVELLRHGPALANFAALRPPQGSEAARDRALFLNAAAWADLVRSRDQPWHAYNHATWHYADFYWDVENGRPHDIPGTGPDLLNAAERIVALRATLADANAADTTKAVALAWLLHLVGDIHQPLHCSSRVTPDEALPRGDAGGNTFRLDDNRNLHGYWDRILGEAIAPDPGEDSIAYADRIAHRIEETHPLAAPLAATDVLGWAREGLRLAQTVVYAGVTRGSAPSAAYEAAALKVAELRLALAGYRLAALLNEALE
;
A
#
# COMPACT_ATOMS: atom_id res chain seq x y z
N MET A 1 -37.64 -28.41 34.77
CA MET A 1 -37.06 -28.57 33.42
C MET A 1 -36.83 -27.19 32.84
N ILE A 2 -35.60 -26.71 32.86
CA ILE A 2 -35.19 -25.42 32.28
C ILE A 2 -34.06 -25.75 31.31
N HIS A 3 -34.30 -25.57 30.01
CA HIS A 3 -33.28 -25.71 28.98
C HIS A 3 -32.36 -24.49 29.00
N PRO A 4 -31.03 -24.64 28.97
CA PRO A 4 -30.13 -23.52 28.75
C PRO A 4 -30.11 -23.16 27.25
N GLY A 5 -30.35 -21.88 26.96
CA GLY A 5 -30.33 -21.34 25.61
C GLY A 5 -28.94 -21.39 25.00
N GLN A 6 -28.86 -21.85 23.75
CA GLN A 6 -27.66 -21.77 22.93
C GLN A 6 -27.55 -20.33 22.39
N THR A 7 -26.54 -19.60 22.84
CA THR A 7 -26.18 -18.30 22.27
C THR A 7 -25.44 -18.55 20.96
N LEU A 8 -26.11 -18.33 19.83
CA LEU A 8 -25.49 -18.28 18.51
C LEU A 8 -24.61 -17.02 18.43
N VAL A 9 -23.29 -17.21 18.43
CA VAL A 9 -22.34 -16.14 18.10
C VAL A 9 -22.28 -16.04 16.58
N THR A 10 -23.00 -15.08 16.02
CA THR A 10 -22.93 -14.76 14.59
C THR A 10 -21.60 -14.08 14.31
N ALA A 11 -20.66 -14.79 13.67
CA ALA A 11 -19.44 -14.19 13.16
C ALA A 11 -19.80 -13.28 11.98
N ALA A 12 -19.77 -11.96 12.22
CA ALA A 12 -19.92 -10.99 11.14
C ALA A 12 -18.65 -11.01 10.27
N LEU A 13 -18.75 -11.56 9.05
CA LEU A 13 -17.79 -11.26 8.00
C LEU A 13 -17.94 -9.79 7.65
N LEU A 14 -16.99 -8.97 8.09
CA LEU A 14 -16.89 -7.58 7.66
C LEU A 14 -16.47 -7.55 6.19
N ALA A 15 -17.43 -7.31 5.30
CA ALA A 15 -17.16 -6.89 3.94
C ALA A 15 -16.60 -5.47 4.01
N LEU A 16 -15.30 -5.32 3.72
CA LEU A 16 -14.63 -4.03 3.73
C LEU A 16 -15.12 -3.18 2.56
N PRO A 17 -15.44 -1.89 2.76
CA PRO A 17 -15.89 -1.01 1.68
C PRO A 17 -14.75 -0.78 0.68
N ALA A 18 -15.05 -0.95 -0.60
CA ALA A 18 -14.12 -0.75 -1.71
C ALA A 18 -13.99 0.74 -2.03
N SER A 19 -12.99 1.44 -1.45
CA SER A 19 -12.65 2.80 -1.90
C SER A 19 -11.15 2.97 -2.06
N ALA A 20 -10.74 3.03 -3.33
CA ALA A 20 -9.58 3.72 -3.94
C ALA A 20 -8.42 4.06 -3.00
N LEU A 21 -7.58 3.05 -2.82
CA LEU A 21 -6.19 3.02 -2.35
C LEU A 21 -5.51 2.00 -3.26
N TRP A 22 -4.17 1.90 -3.31
CA TRP A 22 -3.55 0.63 -3.74
C TRP A 22 -4.37 -0.46 -3.09
N ASP A 23 -5.07 -1.24 -3.90
CA ASP A 23 -6.21 -1.94 -3.35
C ASP A 23 -5.69 -2.93 -2.31
N VAL A 24 -6.59 -3.47 -1.51
CA VAL A 24 -6.21 -4.46 -0.50
C VAL A 24 -5.34 -5.57 -1.12
N THR A 25 -5.51 -5.88 -2.41
CA THR A 25 -4.63 -6.76 -3.18
C THR A 25 -3.20 -6.23 -3.30
N GLY A 26 -2.99 -5.00 -3.77
CA GLY A 26 -1.66 -4.39 -3.92
C GLY A 26 -0.85 -4.43 -2.62
N HIS A 27 -1.42 -3.95 -1.51
CA HIS A 27 -0.72 -3.99 -0.20
C HIS A 27 -0.43 -5.39 0.30
N ARG A 28 -1.37 -6.33 0.15
CA ARG A 28 -1.14 -7.73 0.50
C ARG A 28 -0.06 -8.36 -0.37
N THR A 29 -0.01 -8.01 -1.66
CA THR A 29 1.01 -8.50 -2.59
C THR A 29 2.39 -8.01 -2.19
N VAL A 30 2.54 -6.72 -1.88
CA VAL A 30 3.79 -6.15 -1.33
C VAL A 30 4.21 -6.88 -0.06
N ALA A 31 3.27 -7.11 0.86
CA ALA A 31 3.54 -7.82 2.11
C ALA A 31 3.88 -9.30 1.89
N ALA A 32 3.28 -9.97 0.91
CA ALA A 32 3.59 -11.35 0.54
C ALA A 32 5.02 -11.47 0.00
N ILE A 33 5.41 -10.59 -0.94
CA ILE A 33 6.80 -10.52 -1.43
C ILE A 33 7.74 -10.22 -0.27
N ALA A 34 7.40 -9.24 0.58
CA ALA A 34 8.25 -8.90 1.72
C ALA A 34 8.44 -10.09 2.67
N TRP A 35 7.34 -10.80 2.97
CA TRP A 35 7.37 -11.96 3.84
C TRP A 35 8.38 -12.99 3.34
N GLU A 36 8.38 -13.35 2.05
CA GLU A 36 9.29 -14.35 1.48
C GLU A 36 10.78 -13.98 1.59
N HIS A 37 11.11 -12.68 1.69
CA HIS A 37 12.49 -12.18 1.83
C HIS A 37 12.87 -11.75 3.25
N MET A 38 11.96 -11.87 4.21
CA MET A 38 12.26 -11.61 5.63
C MET A 38 12.97 -12.80 6.29
N THR A 39 13.85 -12.50 7.25
CA THR A 39 14.45 -13.53 8.11
C THR A 39 13.40 -14.16 9.03
N PRO A 40 13.59 -15.41 9.46
CA PRO A 40 12.64 -16.07 10.38
C PRO A 40 12.40 -15.27 11.67
N ARG A 41 13.43 -14.56 12.15
CA ARG A 41 13.37 -13.71 13.34
C ARG A 41 12.49 -12.47 13.10
N ALA A 42 12.71 -11.75 11.99
CA ALA A 42 11.88 -10.60 11.63
C ALA A 42 10.41 -10.98 11.43
N ARG A 43 10.13 -12.15 10.82
CA ARG A 43 8.76 -12.69 10.68
C ARG A 43 8.13 -12.95 12.04
N ALA A 44 8.82 -13.68 12.92
CA ALA A 44 8.32 -14.00 14.25
C ALA A 44 8.05 -12.72 15.08
N ARG A 45 8.98 -11.76 15.05
CA ARG A 45 8.84 -10.49 15.78
C ARG A 45 7.68 -9.64 15.23
N SER A 46 7.50 -9.61 13.91
CA SER A 46 6.38 -8.91 13.29
C SER A 46 5.03 -9.46 13.75
N VAL A 47 4.89 -10.79 13.76
CA VAL A 47 3.67 -11.47 14.24
C VAL A 47 3.45 -11.21 15.72
N GLU A 48 4.50 -11.29 16.54
CA GLU A 48 4.42 -11.00 17.98
C GLU A 48 3.91 -9.58 18.24
N LEU A 49 4.48 -8.57 17.56
CA LEU A 49 4.05 -7.18 17.69
C LEU A 49 2.57 -7.02 17.32
N LEU A 50 2.15 -7.54 16.16
CA LEU A 50 0.75 -7.43 15.70
C LEU A 50 -0.23 -8.13 16.65
N ARG A 51 0.15 -9.29 17.21
CA ARG A 51 -0.69 -10.01 18.19
C ARG A 51 -0.83 -9.29 19.53
N HIS A 52 0.13 -8.45 19.89
CA HIS A 52 0.12 -7.68 21.16
C HIS A 52 -0.12 -6.17 20.95
N GLY A 53 -0.60 -5.77 19.77
CA GLY A 53 -0.91 -4.37 19.51
C GLY A 53 -2.06 -3.84 20.38
N PRO A 54 -2.23 -2.50 20.42
CA PRO A 54 -3.23 -1.88 21.27
C PRO A 54 -4.66 -2.29 20.88
N ALA A 55 -5.53 -2.47 21.87
CA ALA A 55 -6.90 -2.93 21.65
C ALA A 55 -7.69 -2.07 20.65
N LEU A 56 -7.47 -0.74 20.67
CA LEU A 56 -8.11 0.18 19.73
C LEU A 56 -7.70 -0.06 18.27
N ALA A 57 -6.49 -0.58 18.01
CA ALA A 57 -6.04 -0.88 16.64
C ALA A 57 -6.69 -2.16 16.10
N ASN A 58 -7.16 -3.04 16.99
CA ASN A 58 -7.91 -4.25 16.68
C ASN A 58 -7.24 -5.16 15.62
N PHE A 59 -5.91 -5.30 15.70
CA PHE A 59 -5.15 -6.21 14.82
C PHE A 59 -5.60 -7.68 14.95
N ALA A 60 -6.17 -8.07 16.09
CA ALA A 60 -6.72 -9.41 16.27
C ALA A 60 -7.79 -9.76 15.22
N ALA A 61 -8.57 -8.78 14.75
CA ALA A 61 -9.57 -8.98 13.70
C ALA A 61 -8.95 -9.26 12.31
N LEU A 62 -7.68 -8.93 12.12
CA LEU A 62 -6.94 -9.19 10.88
C LEU A 62 -6.41 -10.63 10.78
N ARG A 63 -6.43 -11.38 11.89
CA ARG A 63 -5.97 -12.78 11.92
C ARG A 63 -7.15 -13.71 11.66
N PRO A 64 -7.11 -14.55 10.60
CA PRO A 64 -8.23 -15.44 10.32
C PRO A 64 -8.48 -16.45 11.46
N PRO A 65 -9.74 -16.85 11.69
CA PRO A 65 -10.10 -17.76 12.78
C PRO A 65 -9.68 -19.21 12.51
N GLN A 66 -9.53 -19.60 11.25
CA GLN A 66 -9.26 -20.97 10.79
C GLN A 66 -7.92 -21.04 10.04
N GLY A 67 -7.38 -22.25 9.88
CA GLY A 67 -6.08 -22.52 9.27
C GLY A 67 -5.01 -22.93 10.29
N SER A 68 -3.85 -23.38 9.81
CA SER A 68 -2.69 -23.65 10.66
C SER A 68 -2.17 -22.37 11.30
N GLU A 69 -1.45 -22.47 12.43
CA GLU A 69 -0.90 -21.27 13.10
C GLU A 69 -0.02 -20.45 12.17
N ALA A 70 0.87 -21.10 11.42
CA ALA A 70 1.74 -20.44 10.45
C ALA A 70 0.95 -19.72 9.34
N ALA A 71 -0.11 -20.34 8.80
CA ALA A 71 -0.95 -19.71 7.78
C ALA A 71 -1.70 -18.49 8.34
N ARG A 72 -2.22 -18.59 9.55
CA ARG A 72 -2.94 -17.48 10.21
C ARG A 72 -2.02 -16.32 10.57
N ASP A 73 -0.80 -16.62 11.00
CA ASP A 73 0.21 -15.61 11.36
C ASP A 73 0.73 -14.87 10.11
N ARG A 74 0.94 -15.60 9.01
CA ARG A 74 1.25 -14.99 7.71
C ARG A 74 0.09 -14.13 7.20
N ALA A 75 -1.14 -14.63 7.27
CA ALA A 75 -2.33 -13.87 6.87
C ALA A 75 -2.53 -12.59 7.72
N LEU A 76 -2.24 -12.64 9.03
CA LEU A 76 -2.24 -11.45 9.89
C LEU A 76 -1.27 -10.39 9.36
N PHE A 77 -0.05 -10.78 9.00
CA PHE A 77 0.96 -9.86 8.45
C PHE A 77 0.51 -9.24 7.13
N LEU A 78 0.02 -10.05 6.18
CA LEU A 78 -0.53 -9.57 4.90
C LEU A 78 -1.71 -8.61 5.12
N ASN A 79 -2.63 -8.94 6.01
CA ASN A 79 -3.79 -8.09 6.31
C ASN A 79 -3.40 -6.79 7.01
N ALA A 80 -2.36 -6.79 7.82
CA ALA A 80 -1.85 -5.58 8.48
C ALA A 80 -1.33 -4.55 7.46
N ALA A 81 -0.89 -4.96 6.28
CA ALA A 81 -0.47 -4.04 5.22
C ALA A 81 -1.62 -3.19 4.64
N ALA A 82 -2.87 -3.63 4.78
CA ALA A 82 -4.04 -2.85 4.38
C ALA A 82 -4.67 -2.06 5.55
N TRP A 83 -4.15 -2.20 6.78
CA TRP A 83 -4.82 -1.68 7.97
C TRP A 83 -4.93 -0.15 8.02
N ALA A 84 -3.94 0.57 7.50
CA ALA A 84 -3.95 2.04 7.51
C ALA A 84 -5.14 2.64 6.72
N ASP A 85 -5.67 1.88 5.77
CA ASP A 85 -6.89 2.25 5.04
C ASP A 85 -8.15 1.94 5.81
N LEU A 86 -8.17 0.79 6.51
CA LEU A 86 -9.30 0.38 7.32
C LEU A 86 -9.60 1.40 8.42
N VAL A 87 -8.56 2.03 8.97
CA VAL A 87 -8.71 3.05 10.01
C VAL A 87 -9.30 4.36 9.49
N ARG A 88 -9.46 4.55 8.17
CA ARG A 88 -10.18 5.72 7.64
C ARG A 88 -11.68 5.68 7.97
N SER A 89 -12.24 4.51 8.29
CA SER A 89 -13.65 4.33 8.64
C SER A 89 -13.99 5.00 9.98
N ARG A 90 -14.77 6.08 9.94
CA ARG A 90 -15.07 6.95 11.10
C ARG A 90 -15.97 6.31 12.16
N ASP A 91 -16.67 5.25 11.81
CA ASP A 91 -17.61 4.49 12.65
C ASP A 91 -16.92 3.44 13.53
N GLN A 92 -15.61 3.24 13.36
CA GLN A 92 -14.86 2.20 14.04
C GLN A 92 -13.89 2.78 15.08
N PRO A 93 -13.66 2.09 16.23
CA PRO A 93 -12.72 2.56 17.25
C PRO A 93 -11.28 2.77 16.77
N TRP A 94 -10.85 1.99 15.76
CA TRP A 94 -9.53 2.12 15.17
C TRP A 94 -9.31 3.43 14.39
N HIS A 95 -10.36 4.23 14.16
CA HIS A 95 -10.25 5.54 13.52
C HIS A 95 -9.32 6.51 14.25
N ALA A 96 -9.08 6.29 15.54
CA ALA A 96 -8.10 7.02 16.32
C ALA A 96 -6.68 7.00 15.71
N TYR A 97 -6.38 6.02 14.85
CA TYR A 97 -5.09 5.89 14.17
C TYR A 97 -5.08 6.45 12.74
N ASN A 98 -6.16 7.07 12.27
CA ASN A 98 -6.23 7.62 10.92
C ASN A 98 -5.31 8.83 10.72
N HIS A 99 -4.47 8.77 9.68
CA HIS A 99 -3.60 9.86 9.28
C HIS A 99 -3.65 10.09 7.77
N ALA A 100 -4.67 10.82 7.31
CA ALA A 100 -4.97 10.95 5.87
C ALA A 100 -3.82 11.51 5.01
N THR A 101 -2.94 12.35 5.56
CA THR A 101 -1.81 12.94 4.82
C THR A 101 -0.57 12.05 4.76
N TRP A 102 -0.55 10.93 5.50
CA TRP A 102 0.62 10.05 5.53
C TRP A 102 0.74 9.19 4.27
N HIS A 103 -0.33 9.03 3.50
CA HIS A 103 -0.40 8.10 2.38
C HIS A 103 0.32 8.57 1.10
N TYR A 104 0.78 9.82 1.02
CA TYR A 104 1.36 10.35 -0.20
C TYR A 104 2.53 11.31 0.08
N ALA A 105 3.30 11.59 -0.97
CA ALA A 105 4.38 12.57 -1.00
C ALA A 105 4.33 13.30 -2.36
N ASP A 106 3.40 14.24 -2.49
CA ASP A 106 3.12 14.89 -3.77
C ASP A 106 4.25 15.83 -4.19
N PHE A 107 4.88 15.52 -5.32
CA PHE A 107 5.68 16.47 -6.09
C PHE A 107 4.80 17.08 -7.18
N TYR A 108 4.79 18.41 -7.27
CA TYR A 108 3.98 19.12 -8.26
C TYR A 108 4.76 19.39 -9.53
N TRP A 109 4.10 19.18 -10.65
CA TRP A 109 4.71 19.31 -11.97
C TRP A 109 3.65 19.72 -12.99
N ASP A 110 4.07 20.40 -14.05
CA ASP A 110 3.23 20.77 -15.18
C ASP A 110 3.88 20.35 -16.51
N VAL A 111 3.35 20.88 -17.62
CA VAL A 111 3.93 20.65 -18.95
C VAL A 111 4.41 21.98 -19.51
N GLU A 112 5.72 22.09 -19.68
CA GLU A 112 6.37 23.24 -20.31
C GLU A 112 6.98 22.79 -21.65
N ASN A 113 6.65 23.49 -22.74
CA ASN A 113 7.15 23.16 -24.09
C ASN A 113 6.92 21.69 -24.52
N GLY A 114 5.79 21.12 -24.11
CA GLY A 114 5.42 19.73 -24.43
C GLY A 114 6.21 18.68 -23.64
N ARG A 115 6.93 19.06 -22.58
CA ARG A 115 7.67 18.14 -21.71
C ARG A 115 7.25 18.32 -20.25
N PRO A 116 7.31 17.26 -19.43
CA PRO A 116 7.14 17.40 -17.98
C PRO A 116 8.15 18.40 -17.41
N HIS A 117 7.67 19.28 -16.53
CA HIS A 117 8.47 20.27 -15.81
C HIS A 117 8.11 20.19 -14.32
N ASP A 118 9.10 19.89 -13.48
CA ASP A 118 8.94 19.90 -12.02
C ASP A 118 8.83 21.34 -11.54
N ILE A 119 7.78 21.69 -10.78
CA ILE A 119 7.58 23.07 -10.31
C ILE A 119 8.49 23.31 -9.09
N PRO A 120 9.53 24.15 -9.19
CA PRO A 120 10.48 24.33 -8.10
C PRO A 120 9.83 24.98 -6.87
N GLY A 121 10.29 24.61 -5.68
CA GLY A 121 9.78 25.17 -4.42
C GLY A 121 8.40 24.66 -4.02
N THR A 122 7.92 23.58 -4.65
CA THR A 122 6.68 22.89 -4.30
C THR A 122 6.96 21.44 -3.92
N GLY A 123 6.14 20.91 -3.01
CA GLY A 123 6.12 19.50 -2.63
C GLY A 123 7.42 18.91 -2.04
N PRO A 124 7.35 17.68 -1.51
CA PRO A 124 6.20 17.19 -0.76
C PRO A 124 6.03 17.99 0.54
N ASP A 125 4.82 17.98 1.12
CA ASP A 125 4.57 18.59 2.43
C ASP A 125 5.49 18.01 3.51
N LEU A 126 5.78 18.77 4.58
CA LEU A 126 6.66 18.31 5.67
C LEU A 126 6.18 17.00 6.32
N LEU A 127 4.87 16.75 6.34
CA LEU A 127 4.28 15.51 6.82
C LEU A 127 3.78 14.70 5.64
N ASN A 128 4.62 13.79 5.16
CA ASN A 128 4.36 12.95 3.99
C ASN A 128 4.77 11.49 4.23
N ALA A 129 4.41 10.60 3.31
CA ALA A 129 4.74 9.18 3.35
C ALA A 129 6.23 8.88 3.55
N ALA A 130 7.12 9.58 2.82
CA ALA A 130 8.55 9.34 2.89
C ALA A 130 9.12 9.65 4.29
N GLU A 131 8.75 10.80 4.84
CA GLU A 131 9.14 11.20 6.21
C GLU A 131 8.58 10.25 7.28
N ARG A 132 7.35 9.75 7.07
CA ARG A 132 6.74 8.78 7.99
C ARG A 132 7.41 7.42 7.93
N ILE A 133 7.75 6.90 6.75
CA ILE A 133 8.51 5.64 6.62
C ILE A 133 9.82 5.72 7.43
N VAL A 134 10.57 6.82 7.32
CA VAL A 134 11.81 7.02 8.09
C VAL A 134 11.54 7.01 9.60
N ALA A 135 10.53 7.75 10.07
CA ALA A 135 10.20 7.84 11.49
C ALA A 135 9.66 6.52 12.08
N LEU A 136 8.83 5.79 11.32
CA LEU A 136 8.24 4.51 11.74
C LEU A 136 9.31 3.42 11.81
N ARG A 137 10.23 3.39 10.84
CA ARG A 137 11.41 2.51 10.89
C ARG A 137 12.26 2.77 12.15
N ALA A 138 12.52 4.04 12.47
CA ALA A 138 13.23 4.41 13.70
C ALA A 138 12.50 3.92 14.95
N THR A 139 11.17 4.06 14.99
CA THR A 139 10.33 3.54 16.09
C THR A 139 10.45 2.02 16.25
N LEU A 140 10.48 1.27 15.14
CA LEU A 140 10.65 -0.19 15.20
C LEU A 140 12.01 -0.60 15.76
N ALA A 141 13.07 0.11 15.38
CA ALA A 141 14.44 -0.15 15.81
C ALA A 141 14.73 0.31 17.26
N ASP A 142 13.94 1.23 17.83
CA ASP A 142 14.18 1.75 19.18
C ASP A 142 13.88 0.69 20.25
N ALA A 143 14.90 0.23 20.97
CA ALA A 143 14.78 -0.76 22.04
C ALA A 143 13.90 -0.28 23.22
N ASN A 144 13.69 1.03 23.38
CA ASN A 144 12.89 1.60 24.46
C ASN A 144 11.44 1.86 24.07
N ALA A 145 11.10 1.78 22.77
CA ALA A 145 9.73 1.94 22.32
C ALA A 145 8.88 0.73 22.74
N ALA A 146 7.70 0.99 23.30
CA ALA A 146 6.77 -0.06 23.72
C ALA A 146 6.28 -0.90 22.53
N ASP A 147 6.07 -2.19 22.75
CA ASP A 147 5.58 -3.12 21.72
C ASP A 147 4.24 -2.68 21.11
N THR A 148 3.36 -2.05 21.88
CA THR A 148 2.10 -1.49 21.38
C THR A 148 2.33 -0.34 20.39
N THR A 149 3.33 0.52 20.65
CA THR A 149 3.75 1.58 19.73
C THR A 149 4.40 0.99 18.48
N LYS A 150 5.27 -0.01 18.66
CA LYS A 150 5.91 -0.72 17.54
C LYS A 150 4.91 -1.46 16.66
N ALA A 151 3.85 -2.03 17.23
CA ALA A 151 2.80 -2.70 16.45
C ALA A 151 2.07 -1.74 15.50
N VAL A 152 1.72 -0.55 15.99
CA VAL A 152 1.13 0.51 15.14
C VAL A 152 2.15 1.02 14.11
N ALA A 153 3.41 1.17 14.51
CA ALA A 153 4.46 1.59 13.60
C ALA A 153 4.69 0.57 12.47
N LEU A 154 4.64 -0.73 12.80
CA LEU A 154 4.74 -1.82 11.84
C LEU A 154 3.59 -1.77 10.84
N ALA A 155 2.34 -1.70 11.30
CA ALA A 155 1.18 -1.68 10.40
C ALA A 155 1.21 -0.48 9.43
N TRP A 156 1.58 0.71 9.92
CA TRP A 156 1.80 1.87 9.05
C TRP A 156 2.98 1.68 8.09
N LEU A 157 4.10 1.12 8.54
CA LEU A 157 5.26 0.89 7.67
C LEU A 157 4.94 -0.10 6.53
N LEU A 158 4.25 -1.20 6.83
CA LEU A 158 3.80 -2.17 5.82
C LEU A 158 2.98 -1.49 4.72
N HIS A 159 2.11 -0.57 5.13
CA HIS A 159 1.23 0.15 4.22
C HIS A 159 1.97 1.21 3.39
N LEU A 160 2.68 2.12 4.06
CA LEU A 160 3.30 3.28 3.41
C LEU A 160 4.40 2.92 2.42
N VAL A 161 5.11 1.80 2.64
CA VAL A 161 6.07 1.31 1.65
C VAL A 161 5.36 0.88 0.36
N GLY A 162 4.14 0.35 0.43
CA GLY A 162 3.29 0.14 -0.75
C GLY A 162 2.89 1.47 -1.41
N ASP A 163 2.35 2.40 -0.62
CA ASP A 163 1.89 3.72 -1.10
C ASP A 163 2.96 4.49 -1.85
N ILE A 164 4.16 4.65 -1.27
CA ILE A 164 5.24 5.41 -1.91
C ILE A 164 5.76 4.75 -3.21
N HIS A 165 5.36 3.50 -3.47
CA HIS A 165 5.64 2.84 -4.74
C HIS A 165 4.53 3.04 -5.79
N GLN A 166 3.35 3.57 -5.44
CA GLN A 166 2.36 4.06 -6.40
C GLN A 166 2.90 5.34 -7.06
N PRO A 167 3.00 5.40 -8.39
CA PRO A 167 3.38 6.63 -9.07
C PRO A 167 2.53 7.85 -8.67
N LEU A 168 1.20 7.68 -8.58
CA LEU A 168 0.24 8.75 -8.29
C LEU A 168 0.12 9.13 -6.80
N HIS A 169 0.71 8.36 -5.89
CA HIS A 169 0.91 8.78 -4.49
C HIS A 169 2.16 9.67 -4.34
N CYS A 170 2.93 9.87 -5.41
CA CYS A 170 4.18 10.63 -5.41
C CYS A 170 4.12 11.84 -6.34
N SER A 171 2.95 12.21 -6.85
CA SER A 171 2.86 13.24 -7.89
C SER A 171 1.50 13.93 -7.85
N SER A 172 1.46 15.21 -8.17
CA SER A 172 0.22 15.91 -8.50
C SER A 172 0.43 16.81 -9.71
N ARG A 173 -0.33 16.60 -10.78
CA ARG A 173 -0.18 17.37 -12.02
C ARG A 173 -0.93 18.70 -11.91
N VAL A 174 -0.25 19.79 -12.25
CA VAL A 174 -0.82 21.14 -12.27
C VAL A 174 -1.29 21.48 -13.68
N THR A 175 -2.51 22.00 -13.77
CA THR A 175 -3.10 22.52 -15.02
C THR A 175 -3.75 23.88 -14.73
N PRO A 176 -4.14 24.67 -15.75
CA PRO A 176 -4.89 25.90 -15.53
C PRO A 176 -6.18 25.72 -14.70
N ASP A 177 -6.84 24.56 -14.83
CA ASP A 177 -8.07 24.23 -14.10
C ASP A 177 -7.80 23.61 -12.72
N GLU A 178 -6.58 23.09 -12.52
CA GLU A 178 -6.14 22.37 -11.33
C GLU A 178 -4.83 23.01 -10.82
N ALA A 179 -4.94 24.22 -10.29
CA ALA A 179 -3.80 24.99 -9.81
C ALA A 179 -3.24 24.47 -8.47
N LEU A 180 -2.04 24.95 -8.12
CA LEU A 180 -1.50 24.84 -6.77
C LEU A 180 -2.48 25.44 -5.73
N PRO A 181 -2.47 24.95 -4.48
CA PRO A 181 -1.54 23.97 -3.90
C PRO A 181 -2.01 22.52 -4.05
N ARG A 182 -3.02 22.23 -4.89
CA ARG A 182 -3.59 20.88 -4.97
C ARG A 182 -3.21 20.12 -6.23
N GLY A 183 -3.06 20.80 -7.36
CA GLY A 183 -2.97 20.10 -8.64
C GLY A 183 -4.19 19.21 -8.85
N ASP A 184 -4.01 18.09 -9.55
CA ASP A 184 -5.05 17.09 -9.79
C ASP A 184 -5.20 16.03 -8.67
N ALA A 185 -4.56 16.29 -7.52
CA ALA A 185 -4.55 15.44 -6.33
C ALA A 185 -4.13 14.00 -6.65
N GLY A 186 -3.00 13.84 -7.37
CA GLY A 186 -2.51 12.54 -7.79
C GLY A 186 -3.44 11.84 -8.76
N GLY A 187 -4.03 12.58 -9.69
CA GLY A 187 -4.95 12.02 -10.69
C GLY A 187 -6.35 11.69 -10.15
N ASN A 188 -6.69 12.07 -8.91
CA ASN A 188 -8.04 11.89 -8.37
C ASN A 188 -9.09 12.74 -9.10
N THR A 189 -8.69 13.88 -9.65
CA THR A 189 -9.56 14.74 -10.49
C THR A 189 -9.42 14.44 -11.99
N PHE A 190 -8.46 13.60 -12.38
CA PHE A 190 -8.32 13.11 -13.76
C PHE A 190 -9.36 12.04 -14.05
N ARG A 191 -10.39 12.39 -14.83
CA ARG A 191 -11.48 11.47 -15.19
C ARG A 191 -11.16 10.67 -16.46
N LEU A 192 -11.47 9.38 -16.41
CA LEU A 192 -11.53 8.47 -17.56
C LEU A 192 -12.94 8.54 -18.22
N ASP A 193 -13.18 7.74 -19.26
CA ASP A 193 -14.45 7.73 -20.01
C ASP A 193 -15.65 7.14 -19.23
N ASP A 194 -15.38 6.28 -18.26
CA ASP A 194 -16.41 5.59 -17.46
C ASP A 194 -16.66 6.22 -16.08
N ASN A 195 -16.32 7.51 -15.92
CA ASN A 195 -16.38 8.30 -14.69
C ASN A 195 -15.42 7.86 -13.56
N ARG A 196 -14.67 6.75 -13.71
CA ARG A 196 -13.55 6.45 -12.80
C ARG A 196 -12.49 7.54 -12.90
N ASN A 197 -11.71 7.70 -11.85
CA ASN A 197 -10.54 8.58 -11.88
C ASN A 197 -9.26 7.76 -12.08
N LEU A 198 -8.21 8.42 -12.57
CA LEU A 198 -6.94 7.79 -12.90
C LEU A 198 -6.25 7.18 -11.68
N HIS A 199 -6.32 7.85 -10.53
CA HIS A 199 -5.76 7.35 -9.27
C HIS A 199 -6.33 5.97 -8.91
N GLY A 200 -7.66 5.90 -8.84
CA GLY A 200 -8.41 4.69 -8.52
C GLY A 200 -8.25 3.57 -9.56
N TYR A 201 -7.90 3.90 -10.81
CA TYR A 201 -7.54 2.90 -11.83
C TYR A 201 -6.18 2.27 -11.52
N TRP A 202 -5.16 3.09 -11.24
CA TRP A 202 -3.80 2.61 -10.91
C TRP A 202 -3.78 1.80 -9.61
N ASP A 203 -4.52 2.27 -8.62
CA ASP A 203 -4.77 1.60 -7.35
C ASP A 203 -5.30 0.17 -7.49
N ARG A 204 -6.15 -0.08 -8.50
CA ARG A 204 -6.82 -1.38 -8.72
C ARG A 204 -6.22 -2.19 -9.85
N ILE A 205 -5.08 -1.76 -10.41
CA ILE A 205 -4.57 -2.27 -11.67
C ILE A 205 -4.37 -3.80 -11.69
N LEU A 206 -4.00 -4.41 -10.57
CA LEU A 206 -3.89 -5.87 -10.45
C LEU A 206 -5.25 -6.56 -10.62
N GLY A 207 -6.27 -6.12 -9.87
CA GLY A 207 -7.61 -6.69 -9.93
C GLY A 207 -8.34 -6.39 -11.24
N GLU A 208 -7.99 -5.30 -11.92
CA GLU A 208 -8.48 -4.97 -13.27
C GLU A 208 -7.85 -5.89 -14.33
N ALA A 209 -6.56 -6.23 -14.18
CA ALA A 209 -5.82 -6.98 -15.19
C ALA A 209 -5.84 -8.51 -14.99
N ILE A 210 -5.93 -8.98 -13.75
CA ILE A 210 -5.79 -10.39 -13.40
C ILE A 210 -6.96 -10.78 -12.49
N ALA A 211 -7.82 -11.68 -12.97
CA ALA A 211 -8.93 -12.17 -12.16
C ALA A 211 -8.45 -13.18 -11.10
N PRO A 212 -9.12 -13.24 -9.94
CA PRO A 212 -8.99 -14.37 -9.02
C PRO A 212 -9.44 -15.68 -9.67
N ASP A 213 -8.80 -16.78 -9.31
CA ASP A 213 -9.21 -18.11 -9.75
C ASP A 213 -10.52 -18.54 -9.03
N PRO A 214 -11.32 -19.46 -9.60
CA PRO A 214 -12.55 -19.92 -8.96
C PRO A 214 -12.30 -20.50 -7.55
N GLY A 215 -12.89 -19.87 -6.54
CA GLY A 215 -12.75 -20.28 -5.13
C GLY A 215 -11.48 -19.77 -4.44
N GLU A 216 -10.66 -18.97 -5.13
CA GLU A 216 -9.48 -18.34 -4.55
C GLU A 216 -9.88 -17.25 -3.55
N ASP A 217 -9.39 -17.36 -2.31
CA ASP A 217 -9.55 -16.29 -1.34
C ASP A 217 -8.52 -15.18 -1.57
N SER A 218 -8.75 -14.02 -0.97
CA SER A 218 -7.92 -12.83 -1.20
C SER A 218 -6.47 -12.93 -0.69
N ILE A 219 -6.15 -13.87 0.21
CA ILE A 219 -4.77 -14.13 0.64
C ILE A 219 -4.09 -15.03 -0.39
N ALA A 220 -4.75 -16.11 -0.80
CA ALA A 220 -4.26 -16.99 -1.85
C ALA A 220 -4.02 -16.23 -3.17
N TYR A 221 -4.92 -15.30 -3.50
CA TYR A 221 -4.77 -14.41 -4.64
C TYR A 221 -3.51 -13.55 -4.54
N ALA A 222 -3.30 -12.87 -3.40
CA ALA A 222 -2.10 -12.06 -3.20
C ALA A 222 -0.80 -12.89 -3.29
N ASP A 223 -0.82 -14.14 -2.81
CA ASP A 223 0.32 -15.04 -2.90
C ASP A 223 0.63 -15.47 -4.33
N ARG A 224 -0.40 -15.84 -5.10
CA ARG A 224 -0.23 -16.18 -6.52
C ARG A 224 0.32 -15.00 -7.32
N ILE A 225 -0.20 -13.81 -7.07
CA ILE A 225 0.27 -12.59 -7.75
C ILE A 225 1.70 -12.24 -7.33
N ALA A 226 2.03 -12.33 -6.04
CA ALA A 226 3.40 -12.14 -5.55
C ALA A 226 4.37 -13.09 -6.25
N HIS A 227 4.06 -14.39 -6.29
CA HIS A 227 4.90 -15.39 -6.94
C HIS A 227 5.12 -15.06 -8.43
N ARG A 228 4.06 -14.75 -9.16
CA ARG A 228 4.14 -14.35 -10.58
C ARG A 228 5.01 -13.11 -10.78
N ILE A 229 4.89 -12.11 -9.90
CA ILE A 229 5.70 -10.88 -9.96
C ILE A 229 7.18 -11.18 -9.69
N GLU A 230 7.48 -12.06 -8.74
CA GLU A 230 8.87 -12.43 -8.43
C GLU A 230 9.52 -13.26 -9.54
N GLU A 231 8.75 -14.08 -10.26
CA GLU A 231 9.24 -14.79 -11.45
C GLU A 231 9.67 -13.82 -12.56
N THR A 232 8.94 -12.72 -12.75
CA THR A 232 9.23 -11.72 -13.80
C THR A 232 10.22 -10.64 -13.35
N HIS A 233 10.24 -10.34 -12.07
CA HIS A 233 11.05 -9.27 -11.46
C HIS A 233 11.85 -9.79 -10.25
N PRO A 234 12.72 -10.80 -10.42
CA PRO A 234 13.49 -11.36 -9.31
C PRO A 234 14.42 -10.31 -8.69
N LEU A 235 14.67 -10.45 -7.39
CA LEU A 235 15.66 -9.62 -6.69
C LEU A 235 17.07 -9.87 -7.25
N ALA A 236 17.51 -8.98 -8.14
CA ALA A 236 18.80 -9.13 -8.82
C ALA A 236 20.01 -8.73 -7.96
N ALA A 237 19.83 -7.79 -7.04
CA ALA A 237 20.88 -7.26 -6.16
C ALA A 237 20.29 -6.66 -4.88
N PRO A 238 21.06 -6.53 -3.79
CA PRO A 238 20.64 -5.78 -2.62
C PRO A 238 20.19 -4.37 -3.00
N LEU A 239 18.96 -4.01 -2.64
CA LEU A 239 18.40 -2.68 -2.93
C LEU A 239 18.80 -1.69 -1.83
N ALA A 240 19.05 -0.44 -2.22
CA ALA A 240 19.16 0.66 -1.27
C ALA A 240 17.80 0.88 -0.57
N ALA A 241 17.68 0.34 0.64
CA ALA A 241 16.42 0.30 1.39
C ALA A 241 16.10 1.61 2.15
N THR A 242 17.00 2.59 2.18
CA THR A 242 16.88 3.76 3.05
C THR A 242 16.70 5.10 2.32
N ASP A 243 16.85 5.16 0.99
CA ASP A 243 16.62 6.38 0.20
C ASP A 243 15.14 6.53 -0.17
N VAL A 244 14.30 6.76 0.84
CA VAL A 244 12.84 6.80 0.68
C VAL A 244 12.39 7.97 -0.22
N LEU A 245 13.07 9.12 -0.14
CA LEU A 245 12.80 10.25 -1.04
C LEU A 245 13.17 9.92 -2.49
N GLY A 246 14.23 9.13 -2.70
CA GLY A 246 14.56 8.55 -4.00
C GLY A 246 13.43 7.69 -4.56
N TRP A 247 12.76 6.88 -3.74
CA TRP A 247 11.63 6.05 -4.17
C TRP A 247 10.44 6.89 -4.62
N ALA A 248 10.15 7.97 -3.90
CA ALA A 248 9.10 8.91 -4.26
C ALA A 248 9.41 9.60 -5.60
N ARG A 249 10.68 9.99 -5.83
CA ARG A 249 11.14 10.55 -7.12
C ARG A 249 11.08 9.53 -8.26
N GLU A 250 11.27 8.24 -8.01
CA GLU A 250 11.00 7.20 -9.02
C GLU A 250 9.52 7.18 -9.40
N GLY A 251 8.62 7.29 -8.41
CA GLY A 251 7.18 7.40 -8.61
C GLY A 251 6.80 8.62 -9.46
N LEU A 252 7.32 9.80 -9.13
CA LEU A 252 7.12 11.03 -9.92
C LEU A 252 7.55 10.84 -11.39
N ARG A 253 8.74 10.28 -11.64
CA ARG A 253 9.20 10.06 -13.02
C ARG A 253 8.28 9.12 -13.78
N LEU A 254 7.78 8.06 -13.15
CA LEU A 254 6.82 7.15 -13.77
C LEU A 254 5.48 7.83 -14.02
N ALA A 255 5.02 8.69 -13.11
CA ALA A 255 3.83 9.50 -13.31
C ALA A 255 3.97 10.33 -14.60
N GLN A 256 5.06 11.08 -14.71
CA GLN A 256 5.33 11.97 -15.84
C GLN A 256 5.51 11.24 -17.18
N THR A 257 6.20 10.10 -17.18
CA THR A 257 6.67 9.45 -18.43
C THR A 257 5.81 8.28 -18.88
N VAL A 258 5.03 7.67 -17.99
CA VAL A 258 4.17 6.52 -18.31
C VAL A 258 2.72 6.84 -17.99
N VAL A 259 2.42 7.21 -16.74
CA VAL A 259 1.03 7.35 -16.26
C VAL A 259 0.27 8.39 -17.05
N TYR A 260 0.74 9.64 -17.07
CA TYR A 260 0.05 10.75 -17.71
C TYR A 260 0.37 10.89 -19.20
N ALA A 261 1.49 10.34 -19.65
CA ALA A 261 1.89 10.38 -21.07
C ALA A 261 1.05 9.44 -21.94
N GLY A 262 0.53 8.35 -21.37
CA GLY A 262 -0.17 7.32 -22.13
C GLY A 262 -1.70 7.37 -22.05
N VAL A 263 -2.29 8.36 -21.37
CA VAL A 263 -3.74 8.46 -21.16
C VAL A 263 -4.25 9.89 -21.37
N THR A 264 -5.50 10.00 -21.84
CA THR A 264 -6.17 11.28 -22.11
C THR A 264 -7.44 11.39 -21.26
N ARG A 265 -7.74 12.59 -20.75
CA ARG A 265 -8.96 12.84 -19.96
C ARG A 265 -10.21 12.51 -20.78
N GLY A 266 -11.18 11.87 -20.13
CA GLY A 266 -12.45 11.46 -20.73
C GLY A 266 -12.33 10.35 -21.76
N SER A 267 -11.19 9.66 -21.85
CA SER A 267 -10.97 8.54 -22.76
C SER A 267 -10.72 7.25 -21.99
N ALA A 268 -11.13 6.13 -22.57
CA ALA A 268 -10.75 4.81 -22.07
C ALA A 268 -9.23 4.63 -22.17
N PRO A 269 -8.59 3.99 -21.17
CA PRO A 269 -7.26 3.44 -21.34
C PRO A 269 -7.19 2.55 -22.60
N SER A 270 -6.18 2.76 -23.44
CA SER A 270 -5.94 1.86 -24.57
C SER A 270 -5.33 0.54 -24.07
N ALA A 271 -5.50 -0.56 -24.81
CA ALA A 271 -4.84 -1.83 -24.47
C ALA A 271 -3.30 -1.70 -24.34
N ALA A 272 -2.68 -0.81 -25.13
CA ALA A 272 -1.26 -0.51 -25.02
C ALA A 272 -0.91 0.20 -23.70
N TYR A 273 -1.78 1.10 -23.23
CA TYR A 273 -1.64 1.74 -21.93
C TYR A 273 -1.82 0.73 -20.80
N GLU A 274 -2.86 -0.08 -20.84
CA GLU A 274 -3.15 -1.10 -19.82
C GLU A 274 -1.96 -2.05 -19.64
N ALA A 275 -1.39 -2.55 -20.74
CA ALA A 275 -0.22 -3.42 -20.70
C ALA A 275 1.04 -2.71 -20.14
N ALA A 276 1.27 -1.45 -20.52
CA ALA A 276 2.40 -0.67 -20.01
C ALA A 276 2.24 -0.34 -18.52
N ALA A 277 1.03 0.01 -18.11
CA ALA A 277 0.69 0.34 -16.73
C ALA A 277 0.84 -0.90 -15.84
N LEU A 278 0.34 -2.07 -16.26
CA LEU A 278 0.50 -3.33 -15.52
C LEU A 278 1.98 -3.67 -15.34
N LYS A 279 2.79 -3.58 -16.41
CA LYS A 279 4.24 -3.83 -16.33
C LYS A 279 4.94 -2.90 -15.32
N VAL A 280 4.55 -1.62 -15.27
CA VAL A 280 5.09 -0.69 -14.28
C VAL A 280 4.63 -1.06 -12.88
N ALA A 281 3.34 -1.37 -12.70
CA ALA A 281 2.79 -1.74 -11.40
C ALA A 281 3.47 -2.99 -10.81
N GLU A 282 3.64 -4.05 -11.61
CA GLU A 282 4.34 -5.27 -11.19
C GLU A 282 5.78 -4.99 -10.75
N LEU A 283 6.53 -4.18 -11.50
CA LEU A 283 7.88 -3.77 -11.11
C LEU A 283 7.88 -2.96 -9.80
N ARG A 284 6.91 -2.06 -9.61
CA ARG A 284 6.80 -1.23 -8.39
C ARG A 284 6.44 -2.06 -7.17
N LEU A 285 5.53 -3.03 -7.32
CA LEU A 285 5.16 -3.98 -6.28
C LEU A 285 6.35 -4.86 -5.87
N ALA A 286 7.13 -5.35 -6.83
CA ALA A 286 8.37 -6.09 -6.55
C ALA A 286 9.36 -5.26 -5.74
N LEU A 287 9.67 -4.04 -6.21
CA LEU A 287 10.58 -3.13 -5.50
C LEU A 287 10.07 -2.79 -4.09
N ALA A 288 8.78 -2.53 -3.93
CA ALA A 288 8.17 -2.26 -2.63
C ALA A 288 8.35 -3.44 -1.67
N GLY A 289 8.05 -4.66 -2.12
CA GLY A 289 8.18 -5.87 -1.30
C GLY A 289 9.61 -6.12 -0.86
N TYR A 290 10.58 -6.03 -1.78
CA TYR A 290 11.99 -6.22 -1.47
C TYR A 290 12.55 -5.13 -0.54
N ARG A 291 12.18 -3.87 -0.76
CA ARG A 291 12.58 -2.76 0.12
C ARG A 291 11.95 -2.91 1.51
N LEU A 292 10.69 -3.32 1.58
CA LEU A 292 10.00 -3.58 2.84
C LEU A 292 10.67 -4.72 3.63
N ALA A 293 11.01 -5.83 2.97
CA ALA A 293 11.75 -6.93 3.60
C ALA A 293 13.08 -6.47 4.19
N ALA A 294 13.86 -5.71 3.41
CA ALA A 294 15.15 -5.18 3.87
C ALA A 294 14.98 -4.26 5.09
N LEU A 295 13.98 -3.37 5.06
CA LEU A 295 13.67 -2.49 6.20
C LEU A 295 13.29 -3.27 7.47
N LEU A 296 12.47 -4.32 7.33
CA LEU A 296 12.00 -5.12 8.46
C LEU A 296 13.08 -6.03 9.02
N ASN A 297 13.93 -6.61 8.17
CA ASN A 297 15.08 -7.38 8.61
C ASN A 297 16.03 -6.50 9.43
N GLU A 298 16.33 -5.30 8.97
CA GLU A 298 17.21 -4.39 9.71
C GLU A 298 16.58 -3.92 11.04
N ALA A 299 15.28 -3.63 11.07
CA ALA A 299 14.62 -3.05 12.24
C ALA A 299 14.18 -4.06 13.31
N LEU A 300 14.02 -5.34 12.96
CA LEU A 300 13.43 -6.37 13.83
C LEU A 300 14.35 -7.56 14.11
N GLU A 301 15.58 -7.54 13.61
CA GLU A 301 16.65 -8.46 14.02
C GLU A 301 17.21 -8.15 15.42
#